data_AF-A0A9D6RCM5-F1
#
_entry.id   AF-A0A9D6RCM5-F1
#
_cell.length_a   1.000
_cell.length_b   1.000
_cell.length_c   1.000
_cell.angle_alpha   90.00
_cell.angle_beta   90.00
_cell.angle_gamma   90.00
#
_symmetry.space_group_name_H-M   'P 1'
#
loop_
_entity.id
_entity.type
_entity.pdbx_description
1 polymer ?
#
loop_
_entity_poly.entity_id
_entity_poly.type
_entity_poly.pdbx_seq_one_letter_code
_entity_poly.pdbx_strand_id
1 'polypeptide(L)'
;MSLAICKPRIRSTAEIGDLIFGFGGVQLENRLIYIAQVSDKLRDGQYYREGQFSTRPDCIYRYEGGKYIAKNGRKFHTSSEDISRDLGPPPDYKDANVLISNDFRYFGGGKSIDWEAHHNIHKRLMTLTRGACGKSR
;
A
#
# COMPACT_ATOMS: atom_id res chain seq x y z
N MET A 1 -9.47 -2.54 -4.59
CA MET A 1 -8.54 -2.24 -3.47
C MET A 1 -7.62 -1.08 -3.86
N SER A 2 -6.97 -0.41 -2.91
CA SER A 2 -5.91 0.57 -3.13
C SER A 2 -4.80 0.37 -2.10
N LEU A 3 -3.56 0.65 -2.50
CA LEU A 3 -2.43 0.81 -1.60
C LEU A 3 -2.00 2.28 -1.72
N ALA A 4 -2.54 3.12 -0.83
CA ALA A 4 -2.38 4.57 -0.91
C ALA A 4 -1.36 5.15 0.08
N ILE A 5 -1.46 4.78 1.36
CA ILE A 5 -0.68 5.41 2.44
C ILE A 5 0.55 4.58 2.84
N CYS A 6 0.37 3.28 3.03
CA CYS A 6 1.43 2.39 3.48
C CYS A 6 2.39 1.99 2.34
N LYS A 7 3.60 1.54 2.72
CA LYS A 7 4.58 0.90 1.82
C LYS A 7 4.99 1.76 0.61
N PRO A 8 5.47 3.01 0.83
CA PRO A 8 5.89 3.92 -0.25
C PRO A 8 6.84 3.27 -1.25
N ARG A 9 7.81 2.47 -0.77
CA ARG A 9 8.76 1.76 -1.64
C ARG A 9 8.09 0.81 -2.63
N ILE A 10 7.09 0.04 -2.21
CA ILE A 10 6.35 -0.87 -3.10
C ILE A 10 5.55 -0.05 -4.10
N ARG A 11 4.89 1.02 -3.64
CA ARG A 11 4.11 1.93 -4.49
C ARG A 11 4.97 2.61 -5.56
N SER A 12 6.22 2.94 -5.23
CA SER A 12 7.15 3.57 -6.16
C SER A 12 7.69 2.59 -7.21
N THR A 13 7.90 1.31 -6.88
CA THR A 13 8.52 0.35 -7.81
C THR A 13 7.56 -0.56 -8.58
N ALA A 14 6.42 -0.93 -8.01
CA ALA A 14 5.48 -1.85 -8.68
C ALA A 14 4.81 -1.18 -9.88
N GLU A 15 4.57 -1.93 -10.93
CA GLU A 15 3.94 -1.47 -12.17
C GLU A 15 2.67 -2.25 -12.49
N ILE A 16 1.90 -1.77 -13.48
CA ILE A 16 0.66 -2.44 -13.93
C ILE A 16 0.96 -3.88 -14.35
N GLY A 17 0.16 -4.82 -13.86
CA GLY A 17 0.33 -6.25 -14.07
C GLY A 17 1.08 -6.98 -12.96
N ASP A 18 1.84 -6.27 -12.12
CA ASP A 18 2.54 -6.88 -10.98
C ASP A 18 1.58 -7.48 -9.95
N LEU A 19 2.00 -8.57 -9.31
CA LEU A 19 1.28 -9.18 -8.19
C LEU A 19 1.90 -8.76 -6.86
N ILE A 20 1.05 -8.25 -5.96
CA ILE A 20 1.41 -7.87 -4.61
C ILE A 20 0.84 -8.89 -3.64
N PHE A 21 1.71 -9.46 -2.82
CA PHE A 21 1.35 -10.38 -1.75
C PHE A 21 1.51 -9.67 -0.41
N GLY A 22 0.41 -9.48 0.31
CA GLY A 22 0.41 -8.90 1.64
C GLY A 22 0.48 -9.98 2.69
N PHE A 23 1.57 -10.03 3.45
CA PHE A 23 1.72 -10.91 4.60
C PHE A 23 1.47 -10.16 5.90
N GLY A 24 0.87 -10.86 6.86
CA GLY A 24 0.65 -10.36 8.21
C GLY A 24 1.98 -10.19 8.95
N GLY A 25 1.98 -9.37 10.01
CA GLY A 25 3.12 -9.31 10.92
C GLY A 25 3.23 -10.55 11.80
N VAL A 26 4.16 -10.52 12.75
CA VAL A 26 4.38 -11.62 13.73
C VAL A 26 3.10 -12.00 14.46
N GLN A 27 2.26 -11.03 14.83
CA GLN A 27 0.97 -11.26 15.51
C GLN A 27 -0.06 -12.03 14.65
N LEU A 28 0.15 -12.07 13.33
CA LEU A 28 -0.66 -12.81 12.37
C LEU A 28 0.11 -14.00 11.79
N GLU A 29 1.15 -14.47 12.49
CA GLU A 29 1.97 -15.64 12.14
C GLU A 29 2.55 -15.57 10.71
N ASN A 30 2.84 -14.36 10.20
CA ASN A 30 3.30 -14.16 8.82
C ASN A 30 2.38 -14.77 7.74
N ARG A 31 1.10 -14.96 8.06
CA ARG A 31 0.12 -15.55 7.13
C ARG A 31 -0.12 -14.63 5.94
N LEU A 32 -0.50 -15.22 4.82
CA LEU A 32 -0.92 -14.47 3.63
C LEU A 32 -2.30 -13.85 3.88
N ILE A 33 -2.35 -12.52 3.83
CA ILE A 33 -3.52 -11.70 4.15
C ILE A 33 -4.21 -11.21 2.88
N TYR A 34 -3.47 -10.90 1.83
CA TYR A 34 -4.07 -10.56 0.54
C TYR A 34 -3.14 -10.82 -0.63
N ILE A 35 -3.72 -10.97 -1.81
CA ILE A 35 -3.05 -10.93 -3.10
C ILE A 35 -3.78 -9.93 -3.97
N ALA A 36 -3.06 -9.11 -4.72
CA ALA A 36 -3.65 -8.14 -5.64
C ALA A 36 -2.80 -7.99 -6.90
N GLN A 37 -3.44 -7.98 -8.05
CA GLN A 37 -2.80 -7.55 -9.29
C GLN A 37 -2.96 -6.04 -9.45
N VAL A 38 -1.86 -5.34 -9.74
CA VAL A 38 -1.89 -3.89 -10.01
C VAL A 38 -2.63 -3.66 -11.32
N SER A 39 -3.77 -2.97 -11.25
CA SER A 39 -4.57 -2.60 -12.42
C SER A 39 -4.25 -1.19 -12.91
N ASP A 40 -3.82 -0.31 -12.00
CA ASP A 40 -3.45 1.06 -12.32
C ASP A 40 -2.46 1.63 -11.28
N LYS A 41 -1.72 2.66 -11.67
CA LYS A 41 -0.76 3.38 -10.84
C LYS A 41 -0.92 4.88 -11.01
N LEU A 42 -1.58 5.49 -10.02
CA LEU A 42 -1.78 6.93 -9.95
C LEU A 42 -0.52 7.59 -9.39
N ARG A 43 0.06 8.51 -10.14
CA ARG A 43 1.35 9.13 -9.82
C ARG A 43 1.18 10.55 -9.33
N ASP A 44 2.25 11.05 -8.71
CA ASP A 44 2.39 12.46 -8.32
C ASP A 44 1.22 12.98 -7.47
N GLY A 45 0.53 12.11 -6.72
CA GLY A 45 -0.59 12.46 -5.86
C GLY A 45 -1.94 12.65 -6.54
N GLN A 46 -2.12 12.20 -7.79
CA GLN A 46 -3.42 12.16 -8.49
C GLN A 46 -4.55 11.63 -7.59
N TYR A 47 -4.30 10.55 -6.85
CA TYR A 47 -5.26 9.94 -5.93
C TYR A 47 -5.83 10.90 -4.88
N TYR A 48 -5.04 11.86 -4.40
CA TYR A 48 -5.45 12.79 -3.33
C TYR A 48 -6.04 14.09 -3.86
N ARG A 49 -5.90 14.36 -5.17
CA ARG A 49 -6.43 15.55 -5.83
C ARG A 49 -7.74 15.30 -6.57
N GLU A 50 -7.94 14.08 -7.05
CA GLU A 50 -9.15 13.73 -7.79
C GLU A 50 -10.33 13.43 -6.85
N GLY A 51 -11.48 14.07 -7.11
CA GLY A 51 -12.67 13.95 -6.28
C GLY A 51 -13.22 12.53 -6.16
N GLN A 52 -13.00 11.67 -7.17
CA GLN A 52 -13.52 10.31 -7.22
C GLN A 52 -12.98 9.39 -6.11
N PHE A 53 -11.80 9.68 -5.54
CA PHE A 53 -11.21 8.90 -4.46
C PHE A 53 -11.44 9.49 -3.08
N SER A 54 -11.98 10.72 -3.00
CA SER A 54 -12.04 11.51 -1.78
C SER A 54 -12.78 10.86 -0.62
N THR A 55 -13.74 9.98 -0.93
CA THR A 55 -14.58 9.25 0.05
C THR A 55 -13.98 7.91 0.47
N ARG A 56 -12.90 7.45 -0.17
CA ARG A 56 -12.25 6.18 0.21
C ARG A 56 -11.59 6.31 1.58
N PRO A 57 -11.72 5.28 2.44
CA PRO A 57 -11.24 5.35 3.82
C PRO A 57 -9.71 5.49 3.95
N ASP A 58 -8.96 5.12 2.92
CA ASP A 58 -7.50 5.26 2.85
C ASP A 58 -7.04 6.55 2.13
N CYS A 59 -7.97 7.35 1.58
CA CYS A 59 -7.68 8.68 1.05
C CYS A 59 -7.69 9.72 2.19
N ILE A 60 -6.70 9.63 3.10
CA ILE A 60 -6.68 10.42 4.35
C ILE A 60 -6.00 11.79 4.23
N TYR A 61 -5.48 12.14 3.06
CA TYR A 61 -4.84 13.44 2.78
C TYR A 61 -5.65 14.24 1.75
N ARG A 62 -5.46 15.55 1.78
CA ARG A 62 -5.95 16.51 0.76
C ARG A 62 -4.83 17.46 0.40
N TYR A 63 -4.81 17.96 -0.83
CA TYR A 63 -3.81 18.91 -1.29
C TYR A 63 -4.38 20.33 -1.28
N GLU A 64 -3.81 21.22 -0.47
CA GLU A 64 -4.28 22.60 -0.29
C GLU A 64 -3.09 23.56 -0.15
N GLY A 65 -3.08 24.65 -0.90
CA GLY A 65 -2.05 25.70 -0.77
C GLY A 65 -0.61 25.20 -0.97
N GLY A 66 -0.39 24.26 -1.91
CA GLY A 66 0.93 23.73 -2.24
C GLY A 66 1.44 22.61 -1.34
N LYS A 67 0.64 22.15 -0.36
CA LYS A 67 1.03 21.09 0.59
C LYS A 67 -0.08 20.09 0.83
N TYR A 68 0.29 18.89 1.27
CA TYR A 68 -0.67 17.92 1.78
C TYR A 68 -1.06 18.23 3.22
N ILE A 69 -2.34 18.06 3.53
CA ILE A 69 -2.93 18.23 4.85
C ILE A 69 -3.72 16.96 5.16
N ALA A 70 -3.63 16.50 6.41
CA ALA A 70 -4.39 15.35 6.88
C ALA A 70 -5.86 15.70 7.09
N LYS A 71 -6.76 14.82 6.65
CA LYS A 71 -8.20 14.95 6.89
C LYS A 71 -8.52 14.72 8.36
N ASN A 72 -9.49 15.47 8.87
CA ASN A 72 -10.03 15.30 10.22
C ASN A 72 -10.69 13.92 10.37
N GLY A 73 -10.56 13.31 11.55
CA GLY A 73 -11.22 12.03 11.87
C GLY A 73 -10.61 10.80 11.19
N ARG A 74 -9.42 10.91 10.58
CA ARG A 74 -8.69 9.75 10.03
C ARG A 74 -8.39 8.74 11.14
N LYS A 75 -8.55 7.45 10.81
CA LYS A 75 -8.32 6.33 11.75
C LYS A 75 -6.89 5.79 11.72
N PHE A 76 -6.15 6.12 10.67
CA PHE A 76 -4.80 5.63 10.43
C PHE A 76 -3.86 6.82 10.30
N HIS A 77 -2.59 6.61 10.66
CA HIS A 77 -1.51 7.57 10.40
C HIS A 77 -1.83 8.96 10.99
N THR A 78 -2.10 8.95 12.31
CA THR A 78 -2.61 10.10 13.07
C THR A 78 -1.52 11.05 13.56
N SER A 79 -0.24 10.73 13.38
CA SER A 79 0.88 11.61 13.76
C SER A 79 1.11 12.69 12.70
N SER A 80 1.80 13.77 13.10
CA SER A 80 2.23 14.87 12.23
C SER A 80 3.30 14.46 11.21
N GLU A 81 4.11 13.44 11.54
CA GLU A 81 5.22 12.98 10.70
C GLU A 81 4.77 12.04 9.58
N ASP A 82 3.53 11.53 9.66
CA ASP A 82 3.05 10.48 8.77
C ASP A 82 2.92 10.96 7.32
N ILE A 83 2.61 12.25 7.09
CA ILE A 83 2.58 12.81 5.71
C ILE A 83 3.93 12.61 5.03
N SER A 84 5.04 12.95 5.70
CA SER A 84 6.37 12.82 5.12
C SER A 84 6.79 11.36 4.95
N ARG A 85 6.31 10.45 5.80
CA ARG A 85 6.57 9.00 5.68
C ARG A 85 5.78 8.36 4.55
N ASP A 86 4.55 8.80 4.35
CA ASP A 86 3.64 8.24 3.35
C ASP A 86 3.90 8.82 1.97
N LEU A 87 4.01 10.14 1.88
CA LEU A 87 4.07 10.84 0.61
C LEU A 87 5.49 11.29 0.25
N GLY A 88 6.45 11.17 1.18
CA GLY A 88 7.76 11.79 1.06
C GLY A 88 7.74 13.24 1.58
N PRO A 89 8.93 13.83 1.83
CA PRO A 89 9.01 15.19 2.34
C PRO A 89 8.52 16.23 1.30
N PRO A 90 7.99 17.39 1.75
CA PRO A 90 7.74 18.53 0.86
C PRO A 90 9.04 19.08 0.27
N PRO A 91 8.96 19.81 -0.87
CA PRO A 91 7.75 20.11 -1.62
C PRO A 91 7.35 19.01 -2.62
N ASP A 92 8.25 18.05 -2.89
CA ASP A 92 8.12 17.15 -4.04
C ASP A 92 7.13 16.01 -3.81
N TYR A 93 7.03 15.51 -2.57
CA TYR A 93 6.17 14.38 -2.23
C TYR A 93 6.34 13.19 -3.20
N LYS A 94 7.59 12.80 -3.47
CA LYS A 94 7.98 11.79 -4.47
C LYS A 94 7.33 10.41 -4.28
N ASP A 95 6.85 10.11 -3.08
CA ASP A 95 6.22 8.84 -2.74
C ASP A 95 4.69 8.93 -2.77
N ALA A 96 4.09 10.02 -3.29
CA ALA A 96 2.64 10.18 -3.48
C ALA A 96 2.08 9.33 -4.64
N ASN A 97 2.62 8.13 -4.85
CA ASN A 97 2.15 7.15 -5.82
C ASN A 97 1.12 6.22 -5.17
N VAL A 98 0.01 5.91 -5.82
CA VAL A 98 -1.02 5.01 -5.30
C VAL A 98 -1.28 3.90 -6.30
N LEU A 99 -1.24 2.66 -5.81
CA LEU A 99 -1.57 1.49 -6.63
C LEU A 99 -3.04 1.16 -6.48
N ILE A 100 -3.73 0.98 -7.61
CA ILE A 100 -5.12 0.55 -7.68
C ILE A 100 -5.15 -0.88 -8.19
N SER A 101 -6.07 -1.67 -7.63
CA SER A 101 -6.29 -3.05 -8.04
C SER A 101 -7.78 -3.34 -8.09
N ASN A 102 -8.24 -3.78 -9.25
CA ASN A 102 -9.60 -4.27 -9.49
C ASN A 102 -9.67 -5.80 -9.37
N ASP A 103 -8.54 -6.50 -9.49
CA ASP A 103 -8.40 -7.93 -9.25
C ASP A 103 -7.56 -8.20 -7.99
N PHE A 104 -8.25 -8.46 -6.89
CA PHE A 104 -7.62 -8.75 -5.61
C PHE A 104 -8.43 -9.77 -4.81
N ARG A 105 -7.74 -10.48 -3.92
CA ARG A 105 -8.36 -11.32 -2.91
C ARG A 105 -7.80 -10.99 -1.54
N TYR A 106 -8.71 -10.65 -0.63
CA TYR A 106 -8.39 -10.42 0.78
C TYR A 106 -8.83 -11.63 1.60
N PHE A 107 -7.89 -12.18 2.36
CA PHE A 107 -8.02 -13.35 3.23
C PHE A 107 -8.08 -12.94 4.72
N GLY A 108 -7.89 -11.66 5.05
CA GLY A 108 -7.73 -11.18 6.43
C GLY A 108 -9.01 -11.15 7.29
N GLY A 109 -8.93 -11.73 8.48
CA GLY A 109 -10.03 -12.24 9.33
C GLY A 109 -9.69 -13.69 9.74
N GLY A 110 -10.63 -14.50 10.26
CA GLY A 110 -10.40 -15.91 10.62
C GLY A 110 -10.07 -16.87 9.46
N LYS A 111 -9.68 -16.36 8.29
CA LYS A 111 -9.43 -17.11 7.04
C LYS A 111 -8.08 -16.75 6.39
N SER A 112 -7.13 -16.23 7.16
CA SER A 112 -5.76 -15.99 6.68
C SER A 112 -5.11 -17.32 6.28
N ILE A 113 -4.32 -17.30 5.21
CA ILE A 113 -3.76 -18.51 4.62
C ILE A 113 -2.36 -18.77 5.19
N ASP A 114 -2.16 -19.97 5.73
CA ASP A 114 -0.82 -20.52 5.95
C ASP A 114 -0.23 -20.92 4.59
N TRP A 115 0.54 -20.01 4.00
CA TRP A 115 1.09 -20.20 2.66
C TRP A 115 2.19 -21.25 2.62
N GLU A 116 2.80 -21.61 3.74
CA GLU A 116 3.81 -22.66 3.83
C GLU A 116 3.18 -24.04 3.66
N ALA A 117 1.95 -24.22 4.16
CA ALA A 117 1.15 -25.43 3.94
C ALA A 117 0.68 -25.61 2.48
N HIS A 118 0.70 -24.55 1.66
CA HIS A 118 0.29 -24.60 0.26
C HIS A 118 1.48 -24.78 -0.69
N HIS A 119 1.80 -26.03 -1.03
CA HIS A 119 2.98 -26.42 -1.82
C HIS A 119 3.24 -25.55 -3.06
N ASN A 120 2.23 -25.30 -3.89
CA ASN A 120 2.40 -24.54 -5.13
C ASN A 120 2.73 -23.06 -4.88
N ILE A 121 2.10 -22.45 -3.86
CA ILE A 121 2.36 -21.05 -3.48
C ILE A 121 3.76 -20.94 -2.88
N HIS A 122 4.07 -21.82 -1.92
CA HIS A 122 5.39 -21.88 -1.30
C HIS A 122 6.52 -22.03 -2.33
N LYS A 123 6.39 -23.04 -3.22
CA LYS A 123 7.38 -23.29 -4.27
C LYS A 123 7.57 -22.07 -5.17
N ARG A 124 6.48 -21.42 -5.61
CA ARG A 124 6.58 -20.23 -6.46
C ARG A 124 7.26 -19.07 -5.74
N LEU A 125 6.88 -18.79 -4.49
CA LEU A 125 7.46 -17.69 -3.71
C LEU A 125 8.96 -17.87 -3.47
N MET A 126 9.42 -19.11 -3.23
CA MET A 126 10.85 -19.41 -3.03
C MET A 126 11.71 -19.21 -4.29
N THR A 127 11.09 -19.16 -5.48
CA THR A 127 11.80 -18.84 -6.74
C THR A 127 11.94 -17.34 -7.01
N LEU A 128 11.26 -16.49 -6.25
CA LEU A 128 11.28 -15.04 -6.46
C LEU A 128 12.49 -14.41 -5.77
N THR A 129 13.10 -13.42 -6.43
CA THR A 129 14.15 -12.61 -5.84
C THR A 129 13.57 -11.70 -4.74
N ARG A 130 14.20 -11.65 -3.57
CA ARG A 130 13.78 -10.72 -2.52
C ARG A 130 14.14 -9.29 -2.90
N GLY A 131 13.13 -8.45 -3.16
CA GLY A 131 13.30 -7.01 -3.23
C GLY A 131 13.63 -6.42 -1.84
N ALA A 132 14.57 -5.49 -1.77
CA ALA A 132 14.96 -4.87 -0.51
C ALA A 132 13.82 -3.98 0.04
N CYS A 133 13.10 -4.44 1.07
CA CYS A 133 12.25 -3.59 1.91
C CYS A 133 13.01 -3.27 3.21
N GLY A 134 14.01 -2.39 3.14
CA GLY A 134 14.72 -1.89 4.30
C GLY A 134 13.79 -1.08 5.21
N LYS A 135 13.75 -1.42 6.50
CA LYS A 135 13.17 -0.58 7.55
C LYS A 135 13.99 0.72 7.58
N SER A 136 13.34 1.87 7.42
CA SER A 136 13.92 3.13 7.85
C SER A 136 14.24 2.99 9.34
N ARG A 137 15.54 3.04 9.68
CA ARG A 137 15.99 3.21 11.06
C ARG A 137 15.63 4.61 11.53
#